data_AF-A0AA40E3A7-F1
#
_entry.id   AF-A0AA40E3A7-F1
#
_cell.length_a   1.000
_cell.length_b   1.000
_cell.length_c   1.000
_cell.angle_alpha   90.00
_cell.angle_beta   90.00
_cell.angle_gamma   90.00
#
_symmetry.space_group_name_H-M   'P 1'
#
loop_
_entity.id
_entity.type
_entity.pdbx_description
1 polymer ?
#
loop_
_entity_poly.entity_id
_entity_poly.type
_entity_poly.pdbx_seq_one_letter_code
_entity_poly.pdbx_strand_id
1 'polypeptide(L)'
;MARIPTVELTRYLLARQMSHHGCLRVGRASLPSRAAIGQTRRFTSPIQSSTPASPAATPSPPVPLRKQLKDQARALKASGYKKKKKTDNQTVPGWELTVGIEIHAQLNTARKLFSPAATSFDDRPNSHVALFDLAVPGSQPIFQPETLIPAVRAALALECDIQRVSRFDRKHYFHWDQPAGYQITQFYEPFAKDGHIKLYARDGIAAEDGEEVTVGIKQVQMEQDTAKTVAMAGETHRIDFNRVGVPLIEIITLPEMHHPATAAAFVRKVQMLLSSVDACTSGLEEGGLRADVNVSVRRTDDASDTLGTRTEIKNLSSFKAVEDAIIAERDRQIAVLEAGGAVQGETRGWSVGSIETRRLRGKEGEVDYRYMPDPDLGPVVIGEQLIEHLAKSMGTLPDGEVDLLINTFGLTAKDALALKSLDDGIRVEYFYNVVRHLEGHYRRVDVPEELRHKHSSLAANWCLHELGKLVKASNELGWTENGECVIPSASLAEILYQLQEKKITAKVAKELLWMSFRQEIPGGHVVAVIDTMGLWFKELSENEYAELADEAAEDEDKVLSEFLRFKDGKSKAYPQGKLMFLVGKMMRAGPEEQMDPGSAERVMRKRIDKVYVPSLQSKGAS
;
A
#
# COMPACT_ATOMS: atom_id res chain seq x y z
N MET A 1 13.49 -14.65 -0.58
CA MET A 1 13.20 -16.07 -0.26
C MET A 1 11.78 -16.35 -0.69
N ALA A 2 11.50 -17.47 -1.36
CA ALA A 2 10.17 -17.75 -1.90
C ALA A 2 9.16 -18.05 -0.77
N ARG A 3 8.01 -17.38 -0.79
CA ARG A 3 6.89 -17.62 0.14
C ARG A 3 6.28 -19.00 -0.15
N ILE A 4 6.10 -19.83 0.87
CA ILE A 4 5.37 -21.11 0.72
C ILE A 4 3.86 -20.82 0.77
N PRO A 5 3.09 -21.15 -0.27
CA PRO A 5 1.65 -20.90 -0.29
C PRO A 5 0.93 -21.59 0.86
N THR A 6 -0.05 -20.91 1.46
CA THR A 6 -0.86 -21.41 2.59
C THR A 6 -1.55 -22.74 2.27
N VAL A 7 -1.84 -23.02 0.99
CA VAL A 7 -2.38 -24.30 0.51
C VAL A 7 -1.43 -25.48 0.78
N GLU A 8 -0.11 -25.28 0.67
CA GLU A 8 0.87 -26.33 0.97
C GLU A 8 0.99 -26.58 2.48
N LEU A 9 0.91 -25.53 3.30
CA LEU A 9 0.85 -25.62 4.77
C LEU A 9 -0.41 -26.35 5.25
N THR A 10 -1.56 -26.05 4.65
CA THR A 10 -2.83 -26.74 4.93
C THR A 10 -2.73 -28.23 4.60
N ARG A 11 -2.06 -28.62 3.49
CA ARG A 11 -1.79 -30.04 3.19
C ARG A 11 -0.89 -30.69 4.23
N TYR A 12 0.13 -29.99 4.72
CA TYR A 12 1.02 -30.52 5.75
C TYR A 12 0.28 -30.80 7.07
N LEU A 13 -0.53 -29.84 7.55
CA LEU A 13 -1.26 -29.97 8.81
C LEU A 13 -2.41 -30.98 8.75
N LEU A 14 -3.09 -31.10 7.61
CA LEU A 14 -4.22 -32.03 7.45
C LEU A 14 -3.81 -33.46 7.07
N ALA A 15 -2.69 -33.64 6.36
CA ALA A 15 -2.32 -34.95 5.79
C ALA A 15 -0.97 -35.50 6.28
N ARG A 16 -0.18 -34.75 7.06
CA ARG A 16 1.20 -35.12 7.48
C ARG A 16 2.13 -35.56 6.33
N GLN A 17 1.86 -35.14 5.10
CA GLN A 17 2.69 -35.47 3.94
C GLN A 17 3.64 -34.30 3.64
N MET A 18 4.95 -34.56 3.66
CA MET A 18 5.93 -33.65 3.07
C MET A 18 6.04 -33.93 1.58
N SER A 19 5.93 -32.90 0.74
CA SER A 19 6.32 -33.02 -0.67
C SER A 19 7.84 -33.22 -0.74
N HIS A 20 8.29 -34.34 -1.30
CA HIS A 20 9.71 -34.64 -1.52
C HIS A 20 10.33 -33.87 -2.69
N HIS A 21 9.62 -32.93 -3.33
CA HIS A 21 10.18 -32.14 -4.43
C HIS A 21 10.83 -30.89 -3.87
N GLY A 22 12.10 -31.06 -3.48
CA GLY A 22 12.96 -30.01 -2.94
C GLY A 22 13.18 -28.85 -3.92
N CYS A 23 13.34 -27.67 -3.35
CA CYS A 23 13.58 -26.38 -3.99
C CYS A 23 15.00 -26.26 -4.60
N LEU A 24 15.43 -27.17 -5.47
CA LEU A 24 16.72 -27.07 -6.18
C LEU A 24 16.61 -27.48 -7.65
N ARG A 25 16.95 -26.54 -8.56
CA ARG A 25 17.17 -26.79 -10.00
C ARG A 25 18.52 -27.48 -10.23
N VAL A 26 18.55 -28.49 -11.10
CA VAL A 26 19.70 -28.83 -11.97
C VAL A 26 19.16 -29.17 -13.36
N GLY A 27 19.86 -28.72 -14.41
CA GLY A 27 19.34 -28.57 -15.75
C GLY A 27 19.61 -29.70 -16.77
N ARG A 28 18.94 -29.48 -17.92
CA ARG A 28 19.16 -29.93 -19.31
C ARG A 28 18.82 -31.37 -19.77
N ALA A 29 17.85 -31.36 -20.69
CA ALA A 29 17.80 -32.01 -22.01
C ALA A 29 17.30 -33.46 -22.12
N SER A 30 16.05 -33.63 -22.58
CA SER A 30 15.69 -34.19 -23.91
C SER A 30 14.16 -34.36 -24.06
N LEU A 31 13.65 -33.99 -25.23
CA LEU A 31 12.33 -34.36 -25.79
C LEU A 31 12.46 -35.72 -26.54
N PRO A 32 11.40 -36.33 -27.10
CA PRO A 32 9.94 -36.21 -26.88
C PRO A 32 9.22 -37.58 -26.75
N SER A 33 7.95 -37.64 -26.31
CA SER A 33 7.01 -38.70 -26.73
C SER A 33 5.54 -38.43 -26.35
N ARG A 34 4.72 -38.27 -27.39
CA ARG A 34 3.30 -38.67 -27.59
C ARG A 34 2.25 -38.38 -26.50
N ALA A 35 1.34 -37.45 -26.82
CA ALA A 35 0.03 -37.31 -26.18
C ALA A 35 -1.01 -38.23 -26.85
N ALA A 36 -1.77 -38.95 -26.01
CA ALA A 36 -2.96 -39.71 -26.40
C ALA A 36 -4.23 -38.87 -26.20
N ILE A 37 -5.17 -39.08 -27.10
CA ILE A 37 -6.46 -38.40 -27.24
C ILE A 37 -7.44 -38.88 -26.17
N GLY A 38 -8.16 -37.96 -25.53
CA GLY A 38 -9.29 -38.24 -24.64
C GLY A 38 -10.39 -37.18 -24.81
N GLN A 39 -11.52 -37.60 -25.35
CA GLN A 39 -12.66 -36.79 -25.80
C GLN A 39 -13.48 -36.19 -24.65
N THR A 40 -13.82 -34.90 -24.74
CA THR A 40 -14.86 -34.25 -23.91
C THR A 40 -16.19 -34.20 -24.67
N ARG A 41 -17.24 -34.84 -24.12
CA ARG A 41 -18.63 -34.72 -24.58
C ARG A 41 -19.23 -33.38 -24.15
N ARG A 42 -19.78 -32.63 -25.10
CA ARG A 42 -20.68 -31.49 -24.86
C ARG A 42 -22.12 -32.00 -24.83
N PHE A 43 -22.89 -31.58 -23.82
CA PHE A 43 -24.35 -31.67 -23.83
C PHE A 43 -24.93 -30.29 -24.15
N THR A 44 -25.75 -30.24 -25.20
CA THR A 44 -26.63 -29.12 -25.55
C THR A 44 -28.07 -29.52 -25.24
N SER A 45 -28.89 -28.59 -24.79
CA SER A 45 -30.35 -28.70 -24.81
C SER A 45 -30.98 -27.30 -24.92
N PRO A 46 -32.19 -27.18 -25.49
CA PRO A 46 -32.55 -26.05 -26.34
C PRO A 46 -33.38 -24.98 -25.64
N ILE A 47 -33.30 -23.77 -26.19
CA ILE A 47 -34.06 -22.58 -25.82
C ILE A 47 -35.46 -22.67 -26.46
N GLN A 48 -36.51 -22.53 -25.64
CA GLN A 48 -37.88 -22.26 -26.09
C GLN A 48 -38.15 -20.75 -26.07
N SER A 49 -38.81 -20.27 -27.12
CA SER A 49 -39.27 -18.91 -27.33
C SER A 49 -40.66 -18.67 -26.75
N SER A 50 -40.88 -17.48 -26.18
CA SER A 50 -42.21 -16.89 -26.01
C SER A 50 -42.14 -15.35 -26.17
N THR A 51 -43.28 -14.80 -26.58
CA THR A 51 -43.54 -13.51 -27.24
C THR A 51 -43.50 -12.25 -26.34
N PRO A 52 -43.45 -11.03 -26.93
CA PRO A 52 -43.11 -9.80 -26.20
C PRO A 52 -44.32 -9.09 -25.58
N ALA A 53 -44.13 -8.50 -24.40
CA ALA A 53 -45.03 -7.52 -23.78
C ALA A 53 -44.41 -6.12 -23.79
N SER A 54 -45.27 -5.09 -23.88
CA SER A 54 -44.94 -3.66 -24.08
C SER A 54 -44.09 -3.01 -22.97
N PRO A 55 -43.39 -1.89 -23.25
CA PRO A 55 -42.35 -1.35 -22.37
C PRO A 55 -42.93 -0.50 -21.25
N ALA A 56 -42.61 -0.84 -19.99
CA ALA A 56 -42.69 0.07 -18.86
C ALA A 56 -41.39 0.88 -18.76
N ALA A 57 -41.51 2.17 -18.42
CA ALA A 57 -40.41 3.11 -18.34
C ALA A 57 -39.27 2.63 -17.42
N THR A 58 -38.05 2.61 -17.95
CA THR A 58 -36.83 2.28 -17.22
C THR A 58 -36.45 3.41 -16.27
N PRO A 59 -36.24 3.14 -14.96
CA PRO A 59 -35.55 4.09 -14.08
C PRO A 59 -34.07 4.17 -14.49
N SER A 60 -33.52 5.38 -14.47
CA SER A 60 -32.11 5.64 -14.79
C SER A 60 -31.16 4.80 -13.94
N PRO A 61 -30.04 4.31 -14.51
CA PRO A 61 -29.10 3.47 -13.77
C PRO A 61 -28.53 4.21 -12.55
N PRO A 62 -28.32 3.51 -11.42
CA PRO A 62 -27.81 4.13 -10.21
C PRO A 62 -26.42 4.71 -10.47
N VAL A 63 -26.26 6.00 -10.15
CA VAL A 63 -24.98 6.70 -10.27
C VAL A 63 -23.96 6.06 -9.33
N PRO A 64 -22.76 5.67 -9.79
CA PRO A 64 -21.74 5.09 -8.94
C PRO A 64 -21.42 5.99 -7.74
N LEU A 65 -21.28 5.40 -6.54
CA LEU A 65 -21.04 6.10 -5.27
C LEU A 65 -19.87 7.11 -5.38
N ARG A 66 -18.82 6.76 -6.13
CA ARG A 66 -17.67 7.63 -6.42
C ARG A 66 -18.05 8.94 -7.12
N LYS A 67 -19.02 8.89 -8.05
CA LYS A 67 -19.51 10.08 -8.76
C LYS A 67 -20.41 10.92 -7.85
N GLN A 68 -21.24 10.29 -7.03
CA GLN A 68 -22.04 10.98 -6.00
C GLN A 68 -21.14 11.72 -4.98
N LEU A 69 -20.07 11.07 -4.49
CA LEU A 69 -19.10 11.68 -3.57
C LEU A 69 -18.33 12.84 -4.22
N LYS A 70 -17.98 12.71 -5.51
CA LYS A 70 -17.30 13.77 -6.26
C LYS A 70 -18.21 14.98 -6.49
N ASP A 71 -19.50 14.75 -6.74
CA ASP A 71 -20.49 15.79 -6.95
C ASP A 71 -20.87 16.47 -5.62
N GLN A 72 -20.96 15.74 -4.51
CA GLN A 72 -21.10 16.31 -3.16
C GLN A 72 -19.88 17.16 -2.75
N ALA A 73 -18.67 16.69 -3.03
CA ALA A 73 -17.44 17.47 -2.77
C ALA A 73 -17.36 18.75 -3.62
N ARG A 74 -17.91 18.73 -4.84
CA ARG A 74 -18.04 19.91 -5.71
C ARG A 74 -19.12 20.87 -5.19
N ALA A 75 -20.25 20.36 -4.71
CA ALA A 75 -21.32 21.15 -4.10
C ALA A 75 -20.85 21.84 -2.81
N LEU A 76 -20.08 21.16 -1.97
CA LEU A 76 -19.47 21.71 -0.75
C LEU A 76 -18.41 22.80 -1.04
N LYS A 77 -17.72 22.73 -2.19
CA LYS A 77 -16.84 23.82 -2.64
C LYS A 77 -17.63 25.01 -3.20
N ALA A 78 -18.76 24.75 -3.84
CA ALA A 78 -19.64 25.79 -4.41
C ALA A 78 -20.40 26.58 -3.33
N SER A 79 -20.62 26.01 -2.13
CA SER A 79 -21.25 26.68 -0.99
C SER A 79 -20.34 27.66 -0.23
N GLY A 80 -19.17 28.01 -0.78
CA GLY A 80 -18.27 28.99 -0.17
C GLY A 80 -17.44 28.47 1.00
N TYR A 81 -17.36 27.14 1.19
CA TYR A 81 -16.48 26.53 2.19
C TYR A 81 -15.01 26.85 1.87
N LYS A 82 -14.45 27.86 2.55
CA LYS A 82 -13.01 28.06 2.60
C LYS A 82 -12.41 26.94 3.44
N LYS A 83 -11.66 26.04 2.79
CA LYS A 83 -10.82 25.04 3.48
C LYS A 83 -9.95 25.79 4.49
N LYS A 84 -10.26 25.68 5.79
CA LYS A 84 -9.41 26.23 6.86
C LYS A 84 -7.98 25.80 6.57
N LYS A 85 -7.03 26.74 6.65
CA LYS A 85 -5.61 26.43 6.68
C LYS A 85 -5.43 25.35 7.76
N LYS A 86 -4.67 24.30 7.45
CA LYS A 86 -4.39 23.15 8.33
C LYS A 86 -3.67 23.70 9.57
N THR A 87 -4.41 24.26 10.52
CA THR A 87 -3.91 24.57 11.85
C THR A 87 -3.66 23.24 12.51
N ASP A 88 -2.48 23.11 13.10
CA ASP A 88 -2.04 21.91 13.79
C ASP A 88 -3.08 21.52 14.83
N ASN A 89 -3.75 20.40 14.59
CA ASN A 89 -4.90 19.98 15.40
C ASN A 89 -4.58 18.67 16.14
N GLN A 90 -3.30 18.37 16.31
CA GLN A 90 -2.85 17.16 16.99
C GLN A 90 -2.97 17.33 18.52
N THR A 91 -2.69 18.53 19.05
CA THR A 91 -2.71 18.82 20.48
C THR A 91 -3.68 19.96 20.84
N VAL A 92 -4.10 20.01 22.11
CA VAL A 92 -4.86 21.13 22.69
C VAL A 92 -4.17 21.58 23.98
N PRO A 93 -3.78 22.86 24.13
CA PRO A 93 -3.06 23.32 25.32
C PRO A 93 -3.83 23.02 26.63
N GLY A 94 -3.12 22.49 27.63
CA GLY A 94 -3.69 22.15 28.94
C GLY A 94 -4.39 20.78 28.99
N TRP A 95 -4.51 20.09 27.86
CA TRP A 95 -5.21 18.82 27.73
C TRP A 95 -4.31 17.73 27.14
N GLU A 96 -4.41 16.54 27.70
CA GLU A 96 -3.78 15.32 27.19
C GLU A 96 -4.87 14.43 26.59
N LEU A 97 -4.62 13.97 25.36
CA LEU A 97 -5.45 12.98 24.67
C LEU A 97 -4.84 11.60 24.92
N THR A 98 -5.70 10.61 25.16
CA THR A 98 -5.33 9.20 25.26
C THR A 98 -6.26 8.39 24.35
N VAL A 99 -5.68 7.60 23.45
CA VAL A 99 -6.41 6.78 22.48
C VAL A 99 -5.98 5.32 22.61
N GLY A 100 -6.97 4.44 22.70
CA GLY A 100 -6.81 3.00 22.47
C GLY A 100 -7.64 2.56 21.27
N ILE A 101 -7.21 1.53 20.54
CA ILE A 101 -7.88 1.06 19.33
C ILE A 101 -8.15 -0.43 19.45
N GLU A 102 -9.33 -0.83 19.00
CA GLU A 102 -9.75 -2.22 18.84
C GLU A 102 -9.94 -2.48 17.34
N ILE A 103 -9.15 -3.38 16.78
CA ILE A 103 -9.17 -3.70 15.35
C ILE A 103 -9.70 -5.11 15.15
N HIS A 104 -10.82 -5.25 14.45
CA HIS A 104 -11.32 -6.54 13.99
C HIS A 104 -10.87 -6.77 12.55
N ALA A 105 -10.07 -7.81 12.32
CA ALA A 105 -9.59 -8.20 11.01
C ALA A 105 -10.13 -9.58 10.62
N GLN A 106 -10.74 -9.67 9.44
CA GLN A 106 -11.26 -10.91 8.90
C GLN A 106 -10.14 -11.78 8.32
N LEU A 107 -10.04 -13.02 8.80
CA LEU A 107 -9.01 -13.95 8.35
C LEU A 107 -9.32 -14.51 6.96
N ASN A 108 -8.26 -14.73 6.17
CA ASN A 108 -8.33 -15.25 4.79
C ASN A 108 -8.39 -16.78 4.71
N THR A 109 -9.38 -17.37 5.35
CA THR A 109 -9.55 -18.82 5.42
C THR A 109 -10.65 -19.28 4.48
N ALA A 110 -10.55 -20.49 3.92
CA ALA A 110 -11.60 -21.03 3.05
C ALA A 110 -12.88 -21.43 3.80
N ARG A 111 -12.77 -21.69 5.11
CA ARG A 111 -13.85 -22.15 5.99
C ARG A 111 -14.02 -21.23 7.19
N LYS A 112 -15.22 -21.27 7.76
CA LYS A 112 -15.62 -20.54 8.98
C LYS A 112 -14.91 -21.07 10.22
N LEU A 113 -14.95 -20.32 11.33
CA LEU A 113 -14.12 -20.60 12.51
C LEU A 113 -14.54 -21.88 13.24
N PHE A 114 -15.86 -22.08 13.36
CA PHE A 114 -16.45 -23.20 14.10
C PHE A 114 -17.40 -24.05 13.25
N SER A 115 -17.29 -23.95 11.92
CA SER A 115 -18.23 -24.55 10.97
C SER A 115 -17.49 -24.97 9.68
N PRO A 116 -17.88 -26.08 9.05
CA PRO A 116 -17.29 -26.51 7.79
C PRO A 116 -17.76 -25.67 6.58
N ALA A 117 -18.73 -24.77 6.77
CA ALA A 117 -19.22 -23.91 5.69
C ALA A 117 -18.10 -23.01 5.16
N ALA A 118 -18.16 -22.74 3.86
CA ALA A 118 -17.21 -21.86 3.20
C ALA A 118 -17.41 -20.41 3.65
N THR A 119 -16.33 -19.63 3.67
CA THR A 119 -16.41 -18.17 3.79
C THR A 119 -16.81 -17.56 2.44
N SER A 120 -17.67 -16.56 2.44
CA SER A 120 -18.03 -15.78 1.24
C SER A 120 -18.29 -14.32 1.57
N PHE A 121 -18.17 -13.44 0.58
CA PHE A 121 -18.31 -11.99 0.74
C PHE A 121 -19.58 -11.43 0.10
N ASP A 122 -19.86 -11.81 -1.15
CA ASP A 122 -20.98 -11.29 -1.94
C ASP A 122 -21.71 -12.40 -2.75
N ASP A 123 -21.65 -13.63 -2.25
CA ASP A 123 -22.43 -14.73 -2.81
C ASP A 123 -23.92 -14.59 -2.48
N ARG A 124 -24.75 -15.44 -3.09
CA ARG A 124 -26.19 -15.46 -2.87
C ARG A 124 -26.51 -15.51 -1.36
N PRO A 125 -27.40 -14.65 -0.82
CA PRO A 125 -27.68 -14.63 0.61
C PRO A 125 -28.07 -16.00 1.16
N ASN A 126 -27.54 -16.34 2.35
CA ASN A 126 -27.77 -17.60 3.05
C ASN A 126 -27.42 -18.88 2.26
N SER A 127 -26.48 -18.83 1.31
CA SER A 127 -26.00 -20.01 0.58
C SER A 127 -24.79 -20.70 1.20
N HIS A 128 -24.09 -20.05 2.14
CA HIS A 128 -22.88 -20.55 2.78
C HIS A 128 -23.08 -20.65 4.30
N VAL A 129 -24.00 -21.53 4.72
CA VAL A 129 -24.37 -21.72 6.12
C VAL A 129 -24.45 -23.21 6.47
N ALA A 130 -23.96 -23.57 7.65
CA ALA A 130 -24.16 -24.88 8.27
C ALA A 130 -25.23 -24.81 9.38
N LEU A 131 -25.60 -25.97 9.94
CA LEU A 131 -26.56 -26.06 11.05
C LEU A 131 -26.14 -25.22 12.27
N PHE A 132 -24.83 -25.23 12.59
CA PHE A 132 -24.29 -24.45 13.69
C PHE A 132 -24.35 -22.94 13.44
N ASP A 133 -24.09 -22.50 12.21
CA ASP A 133 -24.15 -21.08 11.83
C ASP A 133 -25.54 -20.47 12.05
N LEU A 134 -26.59 -21.30 11.93
CA LEU A 134 -27.98 -20.91 12.15
C LEU A 134 -28.49 -21.24 13.56
N ALA A 135 -27.61 -21.67 14.47
CA ALA A 135 -27.93 -22.09 15.83
C ALA A 135 -29.07 -23.13 15.90
N VAL A 136 -29.09 -24.09 14.97
CA VAL A 136 -30.09 -25.17 14.98
C VAL A 136 -29.93 -26.00 16.27
N PRO A 137 -31.02 -26.28 17.01
CA PRO A 137 -30.94 -27.06 18.24
C PRO A 137 -30.21 -28.39 18.05
N GLY A 138 -29.22 -28.66 18.92
CA GLY A 138 -28.38 -29.86 18.86
C GLY A 138 -27.13 -29.73 17.98
N SER A 139 -26.94 -28.62 17.27
CA SER A 139 -25.65 -28.33 16.61
C SER A 139 -24.58 -27.92 17.61
N GLN A 140 -23.31 -28.21 17.30
CA GLN A 140 -22.15 -27.90 18.13
C GLN A 140 -21.06 -27.18 17.31
N PRO A 141 -20.25 -26.31 17.95
CA PRO A 141 -19.11 -25.67 17.29
C PRO A 141 -18.00 -26.68 16.99
N ILE A 142 -17.42 -26.61 15.79
CA ILE A 142 -16.26 -27.43 15.40
C ILE A 142 -15.14 -26.50 14.94
N PHE A 143 -14.17 -26.27 15.84
CA PHE A 143 -13.01 -25.44 15.55
C PHE A 143 -12.25 -25.94 14.30
N GLN A 144 -12.01 -25.05 13.34
CA GLN A 144 -11.25 -25.32 12.12
C GLN A 144 -9.77 -24.94 12.33
N PRO A 145 -8.83 -25.89 12.48
CA PRO A 145 -7.44 -25.60 12.83
C PRO A 145 -6.70 -24.75 11.78
N GLU A 146 -7.14 -24.77 10.52
CA GLU A 146 -6.55 -23.99 9.44
C GLU A 146 -6.67 -22.48 9.69
N THR A 147 -7.67 -22.06 10.47
CA THR A 147 -7.86 -20.66 10.86
C THR A 147 -6.78 -20.13 11.80
N LEU A 148 -6.07 -21.03 12.49
CA LEU A 148 -4.97 -20.66 13.37
C LEU A 148 -3.73 -20.18 12.60
N ILE A 149 -3.53 -20.64 11.36
CA ILE A 149 -2.35 -20.29 10.55
C ILE A 149 -2.27 -18.78 10.29
N PRO A 150 -3.27 -18.13 9.67
CA PRO A 150 -3.23 -16.68 9.47
C PRO A 150 -3.31 -15.90 10.79
N ALA A 151 -3.99 -16.43 11.81
CA ALA A 151 -4.05 -15.80 13.14
C ALA A 151 -2.67 -15.73 13.82
N VAL A 152 -1.91 -16.83 13.83
CA VAL A 152 -0.55 -16.87 14.40
C VAL A 152 0.42 -16.03 13.57
N ARG A 153 0.32 -16.04 12.23
CA ARG A 153 1.11 -15.14 11.39
C ARG A 153 0.86 -13.67 11.70
N ALA A 154 -0.41 -13.29 11.87
CA ALA A 154 -0.78 -11.94 12.29
C ALA A 154 -0.15 -11.60 13.65
N ALA A 155 -0.32 -12.45 14.67
CA ALA A 155 0.24 -12.21 16.00
C ALA A 155 1.78 -12.12 16.01
N LEU A 156 2.47 -12.95 15.22
CA LEU A 156 3.93 -12.87 15.04
C LEU A 156 4.35 -11.56 14.34
N ALA A 157 3.59 -11.10 13.35
CA ALA A 157 3.85 -9.83 12.66
C ALA A 157 3.62 -8.60 13.56
N LEU A 158 2.81 -8.78 14.60
CA LEU A 158 2.50 -7.82 15.66
C LEU A 158 3.42 -7.99 16.88
N GLU A 159 4.49 -8.80 16.74
CA GLU A 159 5.47 -9.11 17.78
C GLU A 159 4.86 -9.56 19.11
N CYS A 160 3.75 -10.31 19.06
CA CYS A 160 3.05 -10.83 20.24
C CYS A 160 3.63 -12.17 20.72
N ASP A 161 3.52 -12.42 22.02
CA ASP A 161 3.80 -13.70 22.65
C ASP A 161 2.64 -14.69 22.41
N ILE A 162 2.91 -15.72 21.60
CA ILE A 162 1.94 -16.77 21.30
C ILE A 162 1.77 -17.69 22.51
N GLN A 163 0.53 -17.80 22.99
CA GLN A 163 0.19 -18.61 24.15
C GLN A 163 0.10 -20.09 23.76
N ARG A 164 0.77 -20.94 24.54
CA ARG A 164 0.81 -22.41 24.34
C ARG A 164 -0.56 -23.09 24.44
N VAL A 165 -1.43 -22.50 25.26
CA VAL A 165 -2.79 -22.96 25.51
C VAL A 165 -3.70 -21.76 25.38
N SER A 166 -4.79 -21.94 24.63
CA SER A 166 -5.81 -20.92 24.45
C SER A 166 -7.19 -21.55 24.57
N ARG A 167 -8.16 -20.80 25.09
CA ARG A 167 -9.55 -21.26 25.30
C ARG A 167 -10.53 -20.26 24.71
N PHE A 168 -11.66 -20.80 24.28
CA PHE A 168 -12.78 -20.00 23.80
C PHE A 168 -13.80 -19.78 24.91
N ASP A 169 -14.45 -18.63 24.85
CA ASP A 169 -15.42 -18.11 25.80
C ASP A 169 -16.67 -17.63 25.04
N ARG A 170 -17.82 -17.63 25.72
CA ARG A 170 -19.08 -17.09 25.20
C ARG A 170 -19.30 -15.67 25.72
N LYS A 171 -19.39 -14.72 24.79
CA LYS A 171 -19.85 -13.34 25.01
C LYS A 171 -21.35 -13.28 24.73
N HIS A 172 -22.18 -13.24 25.76
CA HIS A 172 -23.63 -13.32 25.63
C HIS A 172 -24.26 -11.96 25.30
N TYR A 173 -24.97 -11.88 24.19
CA TYR A 173 -25.84 -10.75 23.85
C TYR A 173 -26.89 -11.18 22.83
N PHE A 174 -28.10 -10.63 22.97
CA PHE A 174 -29.19 -10.91 22.04
C PHE A 174 -29.23 -9.86 20.95
N HIS A 175 -28.95 -10.28 19.73
CA HIS A 175 -29.14 -9.48 18.53
C HIS A 175 -29.48 -10.40 17.35
N TRP A 176 -30.30 -9.93 16.42
CA TRP A 176 -30.84 -10.78 15.33
C TRP A 176 -29.78 -11.26 14.32
N ASP A 177 -28.60 -10.64 14.32
CA ASP A 177 -27.46 -11.05 13.48
C ASP A 177 -26.55 -12.08 14.18
N GLN A 178 -26.79 -12.36 15.47
CA GLN A 178 -26.10 -13.38 16.25
C GLN A 178 -27.09 -14.47 16.69
N PRO A 179 -27.34 -15.50 15.85
CA PRO A 179 -28.44 -16.44 16.03
C PRO A 179 -28.33 -17.27 17.31
N ALA A 180 -27.11 -17.53 17.79
CA ALA A 180 -26.89 -18.29 19.02
C ALA A 180 -27.20 -17.51 20.31
N GLY A 181 -27.39 -16.18 20.24
CA GLY A 181 -27.51 -15.31 21.43
C GLY A 181 -26.20 -15.15 22.23
N TYR A 182 -25.10 -15.63 21.69
CA TYR A 182 -23.74 -15.41 22.16
C TYR A 182 -22.76 -15.49 21.00
N GLN A 183 -21.65 -14.77 21.10
CA GLN A 183 -20.51 -14.85 20.20
C GLN A 183 -19.40 -15.66 20.87
N ILE A 184 -18.81 -16.62 20.16
CA ILE A 184 -17.62 -17.32 20.64
C ILE A 184 -16.38 -16.44 20.35
N THR A 185 -15.62 -16.13 21.40
CA THR A 185 -14.43 -15.27 21.39
C THR A 185 -13.39 -15.80 22.40
N GLN A 186 -12.33 -15.07 22.72
CA GLN A 186 -11.34 -15.47 23.74
C GLN A 186 -11.07 -14.32 24.70
N PHE A 187 -11.63 -14.37 25.89
CA PHE A 187 -11.53 -13.32 26.89
C PHE A 187 -10.48 -13.65 27.97
N TYR A 188 -10.51 -14.85 28.53
CA TYR A 188 -9.63 -15.22 29.65
C TYR A 188 -8.25 -15.71 29.17
N GLU A 189 -8.22 -16.57 28.15
CA GLU A 189 -7.00 -17.20 27.61
C GLU A 189 -6.88 -16.95 26.08
N PRO A 190 -6.67 -15.68 25.65
CA PRO A 190 -6.46 -15.37 24.24
C PRO A 190 -5.19 -16.02 23.71
N PHE A 191 -5.14 -16.28 22.40
CA PHE A 191 -4.04 -17.04 21.79
C PHE A 191 -2.72 -16.25 21.69
N ALA A 192 -2.75 -14.91 21.79
CA ALA A 192 -1.54 -14.09 21.80
C ALA A 192 -1.69 -12.85 22.70
N LYS A 193 -0.60 -12.43 23.33
CA LYS A 193 -0.53 -11.32 24.30
C LYS A 193 0.73 -10.49 24.14
N ASP A 194 0.78 -9.33 24.79
CA ASP A 194 2.01 -8.58 25.06
C ASP A 194 2.85 -8.27 23.80
N GLY A 195 2.18 -7.85 22.74
CA GLY A 195 2.83 -7.42 21.50
C GLY A 195 3.14 -5.94 21.47
N HIS A 196 3.71 -5.48 20.36
CA HIS A 196 3.94 -4.06 20.11
C HIS A 196 4.12 -3.77 18.62
N ILE A 197 3.86 -2.52 18.23
CA ILE A 197 4.14 -2.02 16.89
C ILE A 197 4.94 -0.74 16.99
N LYS A 198 6.03 -0.67 16.23
CA LYS A 198 6.79 0.56 16.02
C LYS A 198 6.25 1.32 14.82
N LEU A 199 5.97 2.60 15.03
CA LEU A 199 5.64 3.57 14.01
C LEU A 199 6.82 4.52 13.86
N TYR A 200 7.17 4.83 12.62
CA TYR A 200 8.25 5.76 12.31
C TYR A 200 7.68 7.04 11.71
N ALA A 201 8.45 8.14 11.69
CA ALA A 201 8.09 9.40 11.03
C ALA A 201 7.58 9.18 9.58
N ARG A 202 8.18 8.22 8.86
CA ARG A 202 7.79 7.83 7.49
C ARG A 202 6.39 7.22 7.37
N ASP A 203 5.82 6.69 8.45
CA ASP A 203 4.45 6.12 8.49
C ASP A 203 3.36 7.22 8.59
N GLY A 204 3.80 8.48 8.80
CA GLY A 204 2.92 9.64 8.90
C GLY A 204 2.31 9.82 10.29
N ILE A 205 3.10 9.56 11.33
CA ILE A 205 2.78 9.95 12.72
C ILE A 205 2.80 11.48 12.87
N ALA A 206 2.28 11.98 13.99
CA ALA A 206 2.33 13.39 14.33
C ALA A 206 3.78 13.88 14.47
N ALA A 207 4.06 15.15 14.15
CA ALA A 207 5.42 15.68 14.23
C ALA A 207 5.90 15.79 15.69
N GLU A 208 4.95 15.95 16.61
CA GLU A 208 5.13 16.03 18.06
C GLU A 208 5.62 14.71 18.66
N ASP A 209 5.36 13.59 17.99
CA ASP A 209 5.79 12.26 18.41
C ASP A 209 7.25 11.95 18.04
N GLY A 210 7.91 12.81 17.25
CA GLY A 210 9.32 12.66 16.89
C GLY A 210 9.57 11.65 15.77
N GLU A 211 10.69 10.91 15.86
CA GLU A 211 11.14 9.99 14.80
C GLU A 211 10.48 8.61 14.88
N GLU A 212 10.10 8.17 16.08
CA GLU A 212 9.45 6.88 16.31
C GLU A 212 8.53 6.88 17.54
N VAL A 213 7.49 6.06 17.48
CA VAL A 213 6.57 5.76 18.59
C VAL A 213 6.35 4.26 18.63
N THR A 214 6.37 3.67 19.83
CA THR A 214 5.97 2.28 20.04
C THR A 214 4.60 2.26 20.70
N VAL A 215 3.68 1.46 20.16
CA VAL A 215 2.34 1.24 20.73
C VAL A 215 2.22 -0.22 21.10
N GLY A 216 1.94 -0.50 22.37
CA GLY A 216 1.74 -1.85 22.88
C GLY A 216 0.41 -2.46 22.44
N ILE A 217 0.43 -3.78 22.23
CA ILE A 217 -0.74 -4.61 21.98
C ILE A 217 -0.97 -5.45 23.23
N LYS A 218 -2.12 -5.27 23.86
CA LYS A 218 -2.50 -6.02 25.05
C LYS A 218 -2.72 -7.49 24.71
N GLN A 219 -3.55 -7.75 23.70
CA GLN A 219 -3.85 -9.11 23.25
C GLN A 219 -4.38 -9.15 21.82
N VAL A 220 -4.26 -10.33 21.22
CA VAL A 220 -4.95 -10.71 19.99
C VAL A 220 -5.79 -11.96 20.28
N GLN A 221 -7.07 -11.91 19.92
CA GLN A 221 -8.02 -12.98 20.18
C GLN A 221 -8.74 -13.41 18.91
N MET A 222 -9.13 -14.67 18.81
CA MET A 222 -9.95 -15.17 17.71
C MET A 222 -11.44 -15.10 18.07
N GLU A 223 -12.28 -14.67 17.13
CA GLU A 223 -13.72 -14.63 17.36
C GLU A 223 -14.57 -14.84 16.09
N GLN A 224 -15.87 -15.07 16.29
CA GLN A 224 -16.85 -15.19 15.20
C GLN A 224 -17.33 -13.83 14.73
N ASP A 225 -17.41 -13.60 13.41
CA ASP A 225 -18.17 -12.46 12.89
C ASP A 225 -19.69 -12.69 12.97
N THR A 226 -20.45 -11.59 12.95
CA THR A 226 -21.91 -11.58 12.94
C THR A 226 -22.48 -11.60 11.52
N ALA A 227 -23.78 -11.92 11.40
CA ALA A 227 -24.48 -11.83 10.12
C ALA A 227 -24.54 -10.39 9.57
N LYS A 228 -24.78 -10.24 8.28
CA LYS A 228 -24.96 -8.93 7.64
C LYS A 228 -26.43 -8.54 7.75
N THR A 229 -26.70 -7.40 8.40
CA THR A 229 -28.05 -6.80 8.46
C THR A 229 -28.21 -5.76 7.36
N VAL A 230 -29.23 -5.91 6.52
CA VAL A 230 -29.61 -4.93 5.49
C VAL A 230 -30.95 -4.32 5.87
N ALA A 231 -30.94 -3.02 6.20
CA ALA A 231 -32.16 -2.27 6.44
C ALA A 231 -32.95 -2.08 5.14
N MET A 232 -34.25 -2.37 5.17
CA MET A 232 -35.18 -2.11 4.08
C MET A 232 -36.06 -0.89 4.40
N ALA A 233 -36.89 -0.46 3.44
CA ALA A 233 -37.87 0.58 3.71
C ALA A 233 -38.85 0.15 4.83
N GLY A 234 -39.16 1.07 5.73
CA GLY A 234 -39.95 0.80 6.94
C GLY A 234 -39.08 0.21 8.07
N GLU A 235 -39.70 -0.60 8.94
CA GLU A 235 -39.05 -1.26 10.08
C GLU A 235 -38.58 -2.70 9.77
N THR A 236 -38.42 -3.03 8.48
CA THR A 236 -38.02 -4.37 8.05
C THR A 236 -36.51 -4.47 7.88
N HIS A 237 -35.92 -5.50 8.47
CA HIS A 237 -34.50 -5.85 8.31
C HIS A 237 -34.37 -7.22 7.64
N ARG A 238 -33.47 -7.33 6.66
CA ARG A 238 -33.09 -8.61 6.04
C ARG A 238 -31.76 -9.05 6.59
N ILE A 239 -31.67 -10.30 6.98
CA ILE A 239 -30.46 -10.89 7.57
C ILE A 239 -29.84 -11.87 6.58
N ASP A 240 -28.56 -11.71 6.34
CA ASP A 240 -27.73 -12.64 5.57
C ASP A 240 -26.68 -13.29 6.45
N PHE A 241 -26.86 -14.58 6.69
CA PHE A 241 -26.02 -15.42 7.54
C PHE A 241 -24.76 -15.95 6.83
N ASN A 242 -24.49 -15.60 5.57
CA ASN A 242 -23.25 -16.00 4.92
C ASN A 242 -22.00 -15.61 5.73
N ARG A 243 -22.01 -14.41 6.33
CA ARG A 243 -20.90 -13.87 7.14
C ARG A 243 -20.84 -14.42 8.57
N VAL A 244 -21.93 -14.99 9.10
CA VAL A 244 -21.94 -15.44 10.50
C VAL A 244 -20.91 -16.55 10.69
N GLY A 245 -20.10 -16.47 11.76
CA GLY A 245 -19.08 -17.46 12.07
C GLY A 245 -17.82 -17.39 11.20
N VAL A 246 -17.71 -16.42 10.29
CA VAL A 246 -16.45 -16.11 9.60
C VAL A 246 -15.37 -15.80 10.65
N PRO A 247 -14.12 -16.26 10.48
CA PRO A 247 -13.08 -16.06 11.50
C PRO A 247 -12.58 -14.61 11.50
N LEU A 248 -12.53 -14.01 12.68
CA LEU A 248 -11.89 -12.74 12.94
C LEU A 248 -10.73 -12.92 13.91
N ILE A 249 -9.75 -12.02 13.81
CA ILE A 249 -8.92 -11.66 14.96
C ILE A 249 -9.30 -10.26 15.43
N GLU A 250 -9.39 -10.09 16.74
CA GLU A 250 -9.51 -8.78 17.39
C GLU A 250 -8.17 -8.44 18.04
N ILE A 251 -7.62 -7.29 17.64
CA ILE A 251 -6.34 -6.76 18.11
C ILE A 251 -6.65 -5.57 19.03
N ILE A 252 -6.28 -5.70 20.30
CA ILE A 252 -6.59 -4.70 21.33
C ILE A 252 -5.29 -3.99 21.74
N THR A 253 -5.21 -2.68 21.54
CA THR A 253 -4.02 -1.90 21.94
C THR A 253 -4.05 -1.52 23.40
N LEU A 254 -2.88 -1.20 23.95
CA LEU A 254 -2.78 -0.34 25.13
C LEU A 254 -3.18 1.11 24.74
N PRO A 255 -3.68 1.91 25.70
CA PRO A 255 -4.10 3.29 25.43
C PRO A 255 -2.90 4.25 25.45
N GLU A 256 -1.94 4.06 24.53
CA GLU A 256 -0.64 4.77 24.52
C GLU A 256 -0.53 5.79 23.37
N MET A 257 -1.58 6.00 22.59
CA MET A 257 -1.58 6.96 21.49
C MET A 257 -2.11 8.31 21.94
N HIS A 258 -1.30 9.36 21.76
CA HIS A 258 -1.63 10.71 22.23
C HIS A 258 -1.97 11.71 21.12
N HIS A 259 -1.78 11.33 19.85
CA HIS A 259 -2.04 12.20 18.70
C HIS A 259 -2.98 11.54 17.68
N PRO A 260 -4.00 12.26 17.17
CA PRO A 260 -4.96 11.73 16.19
C PRO A 260 -4.32 11.17 14.91
N ALA A 261 -3.30 11.84 14.37
CA ALA A 261 -2.60 11.38 13.17
C ALA A 261 -1.86 10.06 13.41
N THR A 262 -1.27 9.90 14.58
CA THR A 262 -0.56 8.69 15.01
C THR A 262 -1.52 7.51 15.17
N ALA A 263 -2.71 7.73 15.73
CA ALA A 263 -3.77 6.72 15.77
C ALA A 263 -4.20 6.25 14.36
N ALA A 264 -4.35 7.19 13.42
CA ALA A 264 -4.64 6.82 12.03
C ALA A 264 -3.48 6.11 11.33
N ALA A 265 -2.23 6.48 11.64
CA ALA A 265 -1.03 5.80 11.16
C ALA A 265 -0.91 4.37 11.70
N PHE A 266 -1.26 4.16 12.97
CA PHE A 266 -1.31 2.84 13.60
C PHE A 266 -2.24 1.89 12.84
N VAL A 267 -3.49 2.29 12.56
CA VAL A 267 -4.45 1.45 11.84
C VAL A 267 -3.94 1.11 10.43
N ARG A 268 -3.30 2.07 9.72
CA ARG A 268 -2.65 1.81 8.42
C ARG A 268 -1.54 0.78 8.55
N LYS A 269 -0.68 0.92 9.57
CA LYS A 269 0.45 0.01 9.81
C LYS A 269 -0.03 -1.41 10.07
N VAL A 270 -1.05 -1.57 10.91
CA VAL A 270 -1.67 -2.88 11.17
C VAL A 270 -2.20 -3.50 9.87
N GLN A 271 -2.96 -2.76 9.07
CA GLN A 271 -3.43 -3.26 7.78
C GLN A 271 -2.27 -3.72 6.88
N MET A 272 -1.21 -2.90 6.76
CA MET A 272 -0.03 -3.26 5.97
C MET A 272 0.66 -4.53 6.49
N LEU A 273 0.81 -4.68 7.80
CA LEU A 273 1.40 -5.86 8.42
C LEU A 273 0.57 -7.12 8.11
N LEU A 274 -0.73 -7.08 8.38
CA LEU A 274 -1.64 -8.20 8.16
C LEU A 274 -1.70 -8.64 6.69
N SER A 275 -1.77 -7.68 5.76
CA SER A 275 -1.72 -7.98 4.32
C SER A 275 -0.37 -8.57 3.91
N SER A 276 0.74 -8.08 4.47
CA SER A 276 2.08 -8.54 4.09
C SER A 276 2.34 -10.01 4.43
N VAL A 277 1.68 -10.52 5.47
CA VAL A 277 1.81 -11.90 5.96
C VAL A 277 0.65 -12.79 5.51
N ASP A 278 -0.20 -12.28 4.61
CA ASP A 278 -1.36 -12.99 4.06
C ASP A 278 -2.24 -13.55 5.20
N ALA A 279 -2.62 -12.67 6.14
CA ALA A 279 -3.49 -13.03 7.25
C ALA A 279 -4.96 -12.60 7.05
N CYS A 280 -5.21 -11.53 6.28
CA CYS A 280 -6.54 -10.96 6.10
C CYS A 280 -6.92 -10.77 4.63
N THR A 281 -8.23 -10.84 4.33
CA THR A 281 -8.75 -10.81 2.95
C THR A 281 -8.83 -9.43 2.32
N SER A 282 -9.02 -8.39 3.12
CA SER A 282 -9.39 -7.07 2.61
C SER A 282 -9.12 -5.96 3.64
N GLY A 283 -8.93 -4.73 3.16
CA GLY A 283 -8.60 -3.56 3.99
C GLY A 283 -9.82 -2.89 4.65
N LEU A 284 -9.57 -1.76 5.33
CA LEU A 284 -10.60 -0.95 5.98
C LEU A 284 -11.68 -0.48 5.01
N GLU A 285 -11.29 -0.14 3.78
CA GLU A 285 -12.19 0.37 2.73
C GLU A 285 -13.19 -0.67 2.21
N GLU A 286 -12.79 -1.95 2.24
CA GLU A 286 -13.56 -3.10 1.75
C GLU A 286 -14.30 -3.82 2.89
N GLY A 287 -14.10 -3.38 4.13
CA GLY A 287 -14.76 -3.92 5.32
C GLY A 287 -14.15 -5.21 5.88
N GLY A 288 -13.00 -5.66 5.36
CA GLY A 288 -12.24 -6.77 5.93
C GLY A 288 -11.50 -6.41 7.20
N LEU A 289 -11.27 -5.12 7.42
CA LEU A 289 -10.74 -4.56 8.65
C LEU A 289 -11.74 -3.52 9.20
N ARG A 290 -11.99 -3.56 10.50
CA ARG A 290 -12.83 -2.58 11.22
C ARG A 290 -12.04 -2.06 12.41
N ALA A 291 -12.10 -0.76 12.65
CA ALA A 291 -11.44 -0.13 13.79
C ALA A 291 -12.46 0.63 14.63
N ASP A 292 -12.56 0.25 15.91
CA ASP A 292 -13.30 0.96 16.94
C ASP A 292 -12.29 1.72 17.80
N VAL A 293 -12.56 3.01 18.03
CA VAL A 293 -11.58 3.93 18.65
C VAL A 293 -12.08 4.40 19.99
N ASN A 294 -11.27 4.20 21.03
CA ASN A 294 -11.55 4.60 22.39
C ASN A 294 -10.80 5.89 22.71
N VAL A 295 -11.53 6.97 22.98
CA VAL A 295 -11.00 8.32 23.23
C VAL A 295 -11.27 8.74 24.67
N SER A 296 -10.23 9.27 25.31
CA SER A 296 -10.30 9.92 26.60
C SER A 296 -9.44 11.18 26.62
N VAL A 297 -9.85 12.19 27.40
CA VAL A 297 -9.05 13.39 27.66
C VAL A 297 -8.91 13.61 29.15
N ARG A 298 -7.76 14.13 29.57
CA ARG A 298 -7.51 14.62 30.94
C ARG A 298 -6.76 15.93 30.91
N ARG A 299 -6.75 16.66 32.03
CA ARG A 299 -5.94 17.88 32.11
C ARG A 299 -4.48 17.53 32.38
N THR A 300 -3.57 18.24 31.73
CA THR A 300 -2.12 18.05 31.90
C THR A 300 -1.59 18.46 33.28
N ASP A 301 -2.35 19.27 34.03
CA ASP A 301 -2.02 19.70 35.39
C ASP A 301 -2.54 18.74 36.47
N ASP A 302 -3.33 17.73 36.09
CA ASP A 302 -3.78 16.67 36.98
C ASP A 302 -2.64 15.68 37.20
N ALA A 303 -2.11 15.65 38.43
CA ALA A 303 -1.01 14.79 38.82
C ALA A 303 -1.43 13.31 39.02
N SER A 304 -2.71 12.98 38.84
CA SER A 304 -3.17 11.59 38.91
C SER A 304 -2.86 10.84 37.61
N ASP A 305 -2.34 9.62 37.74
CA ASP A 305 -2.17 8.68 36.62
C ASP A 305 -3.51 8.09 36.13
N THR A 306 -4.64 8.66 36.55
CA THR A 306 -5.96 8.16 36.16
C THR A 306 -6.36 8.70 34.79
N LEU A 307 -6.76 7.80 33.90
CA LEU A 307 -7.34 8.17 32.62
C LEU A 307 -8.72 8.82 32.82
N GLY A 308 -9.08 9.74 31.93
CA GLY A 308 -10.43 10.31 31.91
C GLY A 308 -11.50 9.28 31.53
N THR A 309 -12.76 9.73 31.42
CA THR A 309 -13.85 8.82 31.03
C THR A 309 -13.73 8.42 29.55
N ARG A 310 -13.81 7.12 29.28
CA ARG A 310 -13.69 6.54 27.93
C ARG A 310 -14.97 6.72 27.11
N THR A 311 -14.83 7.24 25.89
CA THR A 311 -15.87 7.21 24.85
C THR A 311 -15.41 6.34 23.68
N GLU A 312 -16.25 5.40 23.26
CA GLU A 312 -15.98 4.52 22.12
C GLU A 312 -16.63 5.08 20.85
N ILE A 313 -15.88 5.12 19.75
CA ILE A 313 -16.36 5.59 18.44
C ILE A 313 -16.34 4.40 17.47
N LYS A 314 -17.50 4.10 16.89
CA LYS A 314 -17.68 3.04 15.87
C LYS A 314 -17.97 3.63 14.48
N ASN A 315 -17.98 2.76 13.47
CA ASN A 315 -18.30 3.05 12.05
C ASN A 315 -17.27 3.96 11.35
N LEU A 316 -15.98 3.70 11.58
CA LEU A 316 -14.88 4.43 10.95
C LEU A 316 -14.46 3.70 9.67
N SER A 317 -14.79 4.26 8.50
CA SER A 317 -14.60 3.61 7.19
C SER A 317 -13.33 4.02 6.44
N SER A 318 -12.48 4.88 7.03
CA SER A 318 -11.21 5.29 6.43
C SER A 318 -10.24 5.80 7.49
N PHE A 319 -8.93 5.78 7.21
CA PHE A 319 -7.92 6.32 8.13
C PHE A 319 -8.12 7.81 8.43
N LYS A 320 -8.62 8.57 7.45
CA LYS A 320 -8.97 9.97 7.66
C LYS A 320 -10.18 10.12 8.59
N ALA A 321 -11.16 9.23 8.48
CA ALA A 321 -12.31 9.22 9.40
C ALA A 321 -11.86 8.91 10.84
N VAL A 322 -10.87 8.02 11.03
CA VAL A 322 -10.26 7.76 12.34
C VAL A 322 -9.68 9.06 12.93
N GLU A 323 -8.81 9.75 12.18
CA GLU A 323 -8.19 11.01 12.63
C GLU A 323 -9.25 12.08 12.94
N ASP A 324 -10.16 12.34 12.00
CA ASP A 324 -11.17 13.40 12.12
C ASP A 324 -12.16 13.10 13.28
N ALA A 325 -12.49 11.83 13.52
CA ALA A 325 -13.39 11.43 14.61
C ALA A 325 -12.76 11.59 15.99
N ILE A 326 -11.46 11.25 16.13
CA ILE A 326 -10.71 11.46 17.38
C ILE A 326 -10.66 12.94 17.72
N ILE A 327 -10.35 13.79 16.73
CA ILE A 327 -10.34 15.24 16.90
C ILE A 327 -11.70 15.75 17.38
N ALA A 328 -12.77 15.35 16.69
CA ALA A 328 -14.12 15.80 17.03
C ALA A 328 -14.55 15.35 18.44
N GLU A 329 -14.20 14.12 18.83
CA GLU A 329 -14.54 13.61 20.15
C GLU A 329 -13.71 14.23 21.27
N ARG A 330 -12.40 14.44 21.05
CA ARG A 330 -11.52 15.17 21.97
C ARG A 330 -12.09 16.55 22.25
N ASP A 331 -12.36 17.33 21.20
CA ASP A 331 -12.83 18.71 21.32
C ASP A 331 -14.20 18.76 22.05
N ARG A 332 -15.06 17.76 21.80
CA ARG A 332 -16.34 17.61 22.51
C ARG A 332 -16.14 17.32 23.99
N GLN A 333 -15.27 16.37 24.35
CA GLN A 333 -15.02 16.03 25.75
C GLN A 333 -14.44 17.23 26.51
N ILE A 334 -13.47 17.93 25.90
CA ILE A 334 -12.90 19.17 26.45
C ILE A 334 -14.00 20.21 26.69
N ALA A 335 -14.85 20.48 25.70
CA ALA A 335 -15.92 21.46 25.85
C ALA A 335 -16.92 21.11 26.98
N VAL A 336 -17.22 19.83 27.18
CA VAL A 336 -18.08 19.38 28.29
C VAL A 336 -17.40 19.63 29.65
N LEU A 337 -16.12 19.31 29.77
CA LEU A 337 -15.38 19.46 31.01
C LEU A 337 -15.11 20.94 31.35
N GLU A 338 -14.82 21.78 30.35
CA GLU A 338 -14.66 23.23 30.52
C GLU A 338 -15.96 23.92 30.92
N ALA A 339 -17.11 23.39 30.50
CA ALA A 339 -18.42 23.84 30.95
C ALA A 339 -18.79 23.38 32.38
N GLY A 340 -17.89 22.66 33.07
CA GLY A 340 -18.12 22.08 34.40
C GLY A 340 -19.02 20.84 34.40
N GLY A 341 -19.24 20.23 33.22
CA GLY A 341 -19.97 18.97 33.07
C GLY A 341 -19.08 17.75 33.30
N ALA A 342 -19.68 16.57 33.20
CA ALA A 342 -18.98 15.28 33.25
C ALA A 342 -19.17 14.51 31.95
N VAL A 343 -18.09 13.96 31.41
CA VAL A 343 -18.14 13.05 30.26
C VAL A 343 -18.78 11.73 30.73
N GLN A 344 -19.80 11.26 30.03
CA GLN A 344 -20.41 9.96 30.28
C GLN A 344 -19.76 8.91 29.38
N GLY A 345 -19.48 7.73 29.91
CA GLY A 345 -19.00 6.62 29.09
C GLY A 345 -20.11 6.15 28.15
N GLU A 346 -19.94 6.28 26.85
CA GLU A 346 -20.94 5.93 25.85
C GLU A 346 -20.32 5.49 24.52
N THR A 347 -21.14 4.85 23.69
CA THR A 347 -20.76 4.47 22.32
C THR A 347 -21.36 5.48 21.35
N ARG A 348 -20.49 6.07 20.55
CA ARG A 348 -20.80 7.08 19.54
C ARG A 348 -20.48 6.55 18.15
N GLY A 349 -21.10 7.15 17.15
CA GLY A 349 -20.95 6.80 15.75
C GLY A 349 -20.35 7.95 14.96
N TRP A 350 -19.55 7.59 13.98
CA TRP A 350 -19.07 8.53 12.96
C TRP A 350 -19.85 8.35 11.65
N SER A 351 -19.98 9.43 10.89
CA SER A 351 -20.56 9.41 9.54
C SER A 351 -19.64 10.13 8.58
N VAL A 352 -19.55 9.65 7.34
CA VAL A 352 -18.68 10.24 6.32
C VAL A 352 -19.06 11.69 6.07
N GLY A 353 -18.09 12.61 6.20
CA GLY A 353 -18.30 14.05 6.06
C GLY A 353 -18.89 14.74 7.31
N SER A 354 -19.09 14.00 8.40
CA SER A 354 -19.43 14.59 9.69
C SER A 354 -18.29 15.45 10.24
N ILE A 355 -18.65 16.40 11.09
CA ILE A 355 -17.72 17.21 11.90
C ILE A 355 -17.86 16.91 13.40
N GLU A 356 -18.81 16.04 13.75
CA GLU A 356 -19.17 15.68 15.12
C GLU A 356 -19.41 14.17 15.22
N THR A 357 -19.13 13.61 16.39
CA THR A 357 -19.59 12.27 16.76
C THR A 357 -21.04 12.34 17.20
N ARG A 358 -21.83 11.27 16.96
CA ARG A 358 -23.24 11.20 17.39
C ARG A 358 -23.46 10.04 18.34
N ARG A 359 -24.27 10.25 19.37
CA ARG A 359 -24.63 9.17 20.30
C ARG A 359 -25.44 8.09 19.56
N LEU A 360 -24.99 6.84 19.60
CA LEU A 360 -25.72 5.71 19.00
C LEU A 360 -26.67 5.06 20.00
N ARG A 361 -26.20 4.88 21.24
CA ARG A 361 -26.95 4.25 22.33
C ARG A 361 -26.69 5.02 23.62
N GLY A 362 -27.74 5.27 24.40
CA GLY A 362 -27.60 5.68 25.79
C GLY A 362 -27.32 4.46 26.67
N LYS A 363 -26.28 4.51 27.51
CA LYS A 363 -26.05 3.46 28.50
C LYS A 363 -27.12 3.53 29.60
N GLU A 364 -27.92 2.48 29.76
CA GLU A 364 -28.63 2.18 31.02
C GLU A 364 -27.75 1.28 31.92
N GLY A 365 -26.45 1.59 32.02
CA GLY A 365 -25.42 0.77 32.69
C GLY A 365 -24.41 0.14 31.72
N GLU A 366 -23.38 -0.53 32.26
CA GLU A 366 -22.53 -1.43 31.47
C GLU A 366 -23.32 -2.69 31.12
N VAL A 367 -23.36 -3.06 29.84
CA VAL A 367 -24.01 -4.29 29.41
C VAL A 367 -23.16 -5.46 29.90
N ASP A 368 -23.67 -6.22 30.87
CA ASP A 368 -23.02 -7.44 31.34
C ASP A 368 -23.14 -8.53 30.28
N TYR A 369 -22.05 -8.75 29.53
CA TYR A 369 -21.94 -9.79 28.51
C TYR A 369 -21.82 -11.21 29.09
N ARG A 370 -21.73 -11.36 30.43
CA ARG A 370 -21.69 -12.66 31.12
C ARG A 370 -20.72 -13.65 30.48
N TYR A 371 -19.45 -13.25 30.37
CA TYR A 371 -18.40 -14.10 29.80
C TYR A 371 -18.27 -15.40 30.58
N MET A 372 -18.34 -16.53 29.88
CA MET A 372 -18.06 -17.85 30.46
C MET A 372 -17.22 -18.71 29.50
N PRO A 373 -16.33 -19.56 30.02
CA PRO A 373 -15.65 -20.56 29.19
C PRO A 373 -16.64 -21.40 28.39
N ASP A 374 -16.38 -21.59 27.10
CA ASP A 374 -17.25 -22.38 26.24
C ASP A 374 -17.10 -23.88 26.60
N PRO A 375 -18.16 -24.55 27.10
CA PRO A 375 -18.07 -25.96 27.50
C PRO A 375 -18.00 -26.92 26.32
N ASP A 376 -18.38 -26.49 25.11
CA ASP A 376 -18.43 -27.35 23.91
C ASP A 376 -17.07 -27.40 23.20
N LEU A 377 -16.14 -26.51 23.54
CA LEU A 377 -14.82 -26.41 22.93
C LEU A 377 -13.71 -26.75 23.93
N GLY A 378 -12.90 -27.75 23.57
CA GLY A 378 -11.67 -28.04 24.30
C GLY A 378 -10.61 -26.93 24.14
N PRO A 379 -9.57 -26.90 25.00
CA PRO A 379 -8.46 -25.98 24.84
C PRO A 379 -7.71 -26.24 23.54
N VAL A 380 -7.31 -25.16 22.86
CA VAL A 380 -6.41 -25.21 21.70
C VAL A 380 -4.98 -25.23 22.22
N VAL A 381 -4.25 -26.31 21.92
CA VAL A 381 -2.82 -26.43 22.27
C VAL A 381 -1.98 -26.13 21.04
N ILE A 382 -1.25 -25.02 21.08
CA ILE A 382 -0.43 -24.54 19.96
C ILE A 382 0.98 -25.14 20.10
N GLY A 383 1.42 -25.90 19.10
CA GLY A 383 2.73 -26.55 19.10
C GLY A 383 3.88 -25.60 18.79
N GLU A 384 5.06 -25.83 19.39
CA GLU A 384 6.21 -24.91 19.26
C GLU A 384 6.73 -24.91 17.83
N GLN A 385 6.78 -26.12 17.27
CA GLN A 385 7.21 -26.39 15.91
C GLN A 385 6.35 -25.64 14.89
N LEU A 386 5.05 -25.45 15.17
CA LEU A 386 4.19 -24.66 14.29
C LEU A 386 4.56 -23.18 14.37
N ILE A 387 4.74 -22.64 15.57
CA ILE A 387 5.13 -21.24 15.79
C ILE A 387 6.47 -20.95 15.11
N GLU A 388 7.49 -21.77 15.38
CA GLU A 388 8.81 -21.64 14.75
C GLU A 388 8.74 -21.75 13.22
N HIS A 389 7.96 -22.70 12.70
CA HIS A 389 7.81 -22.89 11.27
C HIS A 389 7.14 -21.68 10.62
N LEU A 390 6.10 -21.13 11.24
CA LEU A 390 5.43 -19.92 10.74
C LEU A 390 6.38 -18.72 10.81
N ALA A 391 7.09 -18.50 11.92
CA ALA A 391 8.08 -17.44 12.05
C ALA A 391 9.19 -17.53 10.98
N LYS A 392 9.68 -18.74 10.67
CA LYS A 392 10.72 -18.96 9.64
C LYS A 392 10.20 -18.87 8.20
N SER A 393 8.92 -19.17 7.97
CA SER A 393 8.31 -19.17 6.63
C SER A 393 7.67 -17.83 6.26
N MET A 394 7.45 -16.95 7.23
CA MET A 394 7.07 -15.56 6.99
C MET A 394 8.16 -14.84 6.18
N GLY A 395 7.75 -14.09 5.16
CA GLY A 395 8.65 -13.22 4.42
C GLY A 395 9.11 -12.04 5.27
N THR A 396 10.02 -11.24 4.72
CA THR A 396 10.43 -9.97 5.33
C THR A 396 9.20 -9.08 5.56
N LEU A 397 9.06 -8.56 6.78
CA LEU A 397 8.01 -7.61 7.14
C LEU A 397 8.22 -6.26 6.43
N PRO A 398 7.16 -5.42 6.29
CA PRO A 398 7.23 -4.18 5.54
C PRO A 398 8.35 -3.24 5.97
N ASP A 399 8.63 -3.09 7.26
CA ASP A 399 9.71 -2.23 7.73
C ASP A 399 11.09 -2.75 7.33
N GLY A 400 11.34 -4.05 7.51
CA GLY A 400 12.60 -4.66 7.08
C GLY A 400 12.83 -4.53 5.57
N GLU A 401 11.75 -4.56 4.77
CA GLU A 401 11.83 -4.34 3.34
C GLU A 401 12.09 -2.87 2.98
N VAL A 402 11.44 -1.92 3.66
CA VAL A 402 11.70 -0.49 3.49
C VAL A 402 13.12 -0.13 3.92
N ASP A 403 13.59 -0.66 5.04
CA ASP A 403 14.95 -0.44 5.54
C ASP A 403 16.00 -1.04 4.59
N LEU A 404 15.72 -2.19 3.98
CA LEU A 404 16.55 -2.77 2.92
C LEU A 404 16.64 -1.81 1.71
N LEU A 405 15.51 -1.29 1.24
CA LEU A 405 15.44 -0.33 0.13
C LEU A 405 16.21 0.96 0.42
N ILE A 406 16.16 1.46 1.65
CA ILE A 406 16.87 2.68 2.04
C ILE A 406 18.37 2.41 2.23
N ASN A 407 18.71 1.45 3.09
CA ASN A 407 20.09 1.27 3.55
C ASN A 407 20.97 0.55 2.52
N THR A 408 20.43 -0.39 1.74
CA THR A 408 21.23 -1.18 0.79
C THR A 408 21.18 -0.60 -0.64
N PHE A 409 20.03 -0.05 -1.02
CA PHE A 409 19.77 0.46 -2.36
C PHE A 409 19.79 1.99 -2.45
N GLY A 410 19.98 2.70 -1.33
CA GLY A 410 20.12 4.16 -1.29
C GLY A 410 18.85 4.92 -1.67
N LEU A 411 17.68 4.30 -1.61
CA LEU A 411 16.42 4.95 -1.96
C LEU A 411 15.98 5.92 -0.85
N THR A 412 15.26 6.97 -1.24
CA THR A 412 14.60 7.83 -0.27
C THR A 412 13.45 7.07 0.40
N ALA A 413 13.14 7.37 1.67
CA ALA A 413 12.02 6.73 2.37
C ALA A 413 10.69 6.88 1.61
N LYS A 414 10.50 8.02 0.96
CA LYS A 414 9.33 8.30 0.13
C LYS A 414 9.24 7.36 -1.07
N ASP A 415 10.35 7.15 -1.78
CA ASP A 415 10.38 6.29 -2.97
C ASP A 415 10.26 4.82 -2.58
N ALA A 416 10.89 4.40 -1.48
CA ALA A 416 10.77 3.04 -0.94
C ALA A 416 9.31 2.71 -0.56
N LEU A 417 8.64 3.60 0.19
CA LEU A 417 7.23 3.43 0.55
C LEU A 417 6.31 3.46 -0.68
N ALA A 418 6.57 4.35 -1.63
CA ALA A 418 5.81 4.42 -2.87
C ALA A 418 5.93 3.11 -3.66
N LEU A 419 7.14 2.57 -3.81
CA LEU A 419 7.38 1.32 -4.53
C LEU A 419 6.67 0.14 -3.85
N LYS A 420 6.72 0.09 -2.52
CA LYS A 420 6.04 -0.93 -1.71
C LYS A 420 4.52 -0.87 -1.82
N SER A 421 3.95 0.33 -1.91
CA SER A 421 2.49 0.53 -2.00
C SER A 421 1.89 0.19 -3.37
N LEU A 422 2.72 0.01 -4.41
CA LEU A 422 2.26 -0.24 -5.77
C LEU A 422 2.12 -1.74 -6.04
N ASP A 423 1.03 -2.11 -6.71
CA ASP A 423 0.71 -3.48 -7.15
C ASP A 423 0.89 -4.52 -6.03
N ASP A 424 0.36 -4.20 -4.84
CA ASP A 424 0.41 -5.03 -3.64
C ASP A 424 1.83 -5.48 -3.24
N GLY A 425 2.83 -4.65 -3.58
CA GLY A 425 4.24 -4.88 -3.32
C GLY A 425 4.97 -5.72 -4.37
N ILE A 426 4.29 -6.26 -5.38
CA ILE A 426 4.92 -7.04 -6.46
C ILE A 426 5.93 -6.19 -7.24
N ARG A 427 5.69 -4.88 -7.34
CA ARG A 427 6.60 -3.95 -8.02
C ARG A 427 7.98 -3.86 -7.34
N VAL A 428 8.07 -4.13 -6.04
CA VAL A 428 9.36 -4.19 -5.33
C VAL A 428 10.18 -5.39 -5.80
N GLU A 429 9.55 -6.55 -6.00
CA GLU A 429 10.23 -7.73 -6.54
C GLU A 429 10.72 -7.49 -7.98
N TYR A 430 9.90 -6.83 -8.81
CA TYR A 430 10.32 -6.41 -10.15
C TYR A 430 11.54 -5.49 -10.10
N PHE A 431 11.54 -4.52 -9.19
CA PHE A 431 12.70 -3.66 -8.96
C PHE A 431 13.95 -4.47 -8.58
N TYR A 432 13.84 -5.44 -7.66
CA TYR A 432 14.97 -6.31 -7.31
C TYR A 432 15.48 -7.11 -8.51
N ASN A 433 14.58 -7.62 -9.36
CA ASN A 433 14.95 -8.33 -10.58
C ASN A 433 15.71 -7.42 -11.56
N VAL A 434 15.23 -6.18 -11.76
CA VAL A 434 15.89 -5.17 -12.61
C VAL A 434 17.28 -4.83 -12.09
N VAL A 435 17.40 -4.57 -10.78
CA VAL A 435 18.71 -4.25 -10.17
C VAL A 435 19.67 -5.43 -10.31
N ARG A 436 19.21 -6.66 -10.06
CA ARG A 436 20.04 -7.87 -10.22
C ARG A 436 20.55 -8.03 -11.66
N HIS A 437 19.68 -7.82 -12.65
CA HIS A 437 20.08 -7.87 -14.06
C HIS A 437 21.07 -6.75 -14.41
N LEU A 438 20.82 -5.53 -13.91
CA LEU A 438 21.67 -4.37 -14.13
C LEU A 438 23.08 -4.59 -13.54
N GLU A 439 23.18 -5.09 -12.32
CA GLU A 439 24.45 -5.48 -11.69
C GLU A 439 25.19 -6.56 -12.48
N GLY A 440 24.44 -7.52 -13.05
CA GLY A 440 24.99 -8.55 -13.94
C GLY A 440 25.72 -8.00 -15.17
N HIS A 441 25.28 -6.85 -15.72
CA HIS A 441 25.96 -6.20 -16.84
C HIS A 441 27.33 -5.63 -16.47
N TYR A 442 27.51 -5.20 -15.21
CA TYR A 442 28.78 -4.61 -14.77
C TYR A 442 29.87 -5.66 -14.47
N ARG A 443 29.54 -6.97 -14.44
CA ARG A 443 30.47 -8.11 -14.24
C ARG A 443 31.51 -7.92 -13.14
N ARG A 444 31.20 -7.13 -12.11
CA ARG A 444 32.09 -6.85 -10.98
C ARG A 444 31.60 -7.63 -9.77
N VAL A 445 32.53 -8.32 -9.13
CA VAL A 445 32.28 -9.04 -7.87
C VAL A 445 32.03 -8.05 -6.72
N ASP A 446 32.50 -6.80 -6.86
CA ASP A 446 32.21 -5.66 -5.97
C ASP A 446 31.90 -4.40 -6.79
N VAL A 447 30.63 -3.99 -6.81
CA VAL A 447 30.21 -2.67 -7.30
C VAL A 447 30.37 -1.69 -6.14
N PRO A 448 31.15 -0.59 -6.28
CA PRO A 448 31.26 0.42 -5.24
C PRO A 448 29.88 0.90 -4.78
N GLU A 449 29.70 1.10 -3.48
CA GLU A 449 28.40 1.43 -2.87
C GLU A 449 27.73 2.65 -3.53
N GLU A 450 28.48 3.71 -3.82
CA GLU A 450 27.97 4.89 -4.53
C GLU A 450 27.40 4.55 -5.91
N LEU A 451 28.08 3.65 -6.64
CA LEU A 451 27.66 3.23 -7.96
C LEU A 451 26.41 2.35 -7.87
N ARG A 452 26.33 1.47 -6.87
CA ARG A 452 25.13 0.68 -6.57
C ARG A 452 23.94 1.58 -6.24
N HIS A 453 24.10 2.55 -5.33
CA HIS A 453 23.02 3.49 -4.98
C HIS A 453 22.55 4.28 -6.20
N LYS A 454 23.47 4.69 -7.08
CA LYS A 454 23.11 5.38 -8.32
C LYS A 454 22.31 4.48 -9.27
N HIS A 455 22.71 3.23 -9.44
CA HIS A 455 22.01 2.24 -10.28
C HIS A 455 20.60 1.97 -9.75
N SER A 456 20.51 1.70 -8.45
CA SER A 456 19.25 1.39 -7.78
C SER A 456 18.32 2.59 -7.76
N SER A 457 18.82 3.79 -7.51
CA SER A 457 18.03 5.02 -7.60
C SER A 457 17.49 5.23 -9.01
N LEU A 458 18.29 4.98 -10.06
CA LEU A 458 17.83 5.06 -11.45
C LEU A 458 16.73 4.02 -11.72
N ALA A 459 16.96 2.75 -11.34
CA ALA A 459 15.98 1.68 -11.51
C ALA A 459 14.67 1.97 -10.77
N ALA A 460 14.72 2.44 -9.52
CA ALA A 460 13.55 2.80 -8.73
C ALA A 460 12.75 3.94 -9.38
N ASN A 461 13.43 4.99 -9.85
CA ASN A 461 12.78 6.10 -10.55
C ASN A 461 12.04 5.63 -11.81
N TRP A 462 12.62 4.72 -12.58
CA TRP A 462 11.96 4.15 -13.76
C TRP A 462 10.78 3.24 -13.38
N CYS A 463 10.92 2.43 -12.33
CA CYS A 463 9.84 1.59 -11.82
C CYS A 463 8.65 2.40 -11.28
N LEU A 464 8.93 3.54 -10.64
CA LEU A 464 7.91 4.44 -10.09
C LEU A 464 7.24 5.30 -11.17
N HIS A 465 8.06 5.97 -11.99
CA HIS A 465 7.58 7.04 -12.87
C HIS A 465 7.34 6.59 -14.31
N GLU A 466 8.29 5.88 -14.93
CA GLU A 466 8.18 5.53 -16.35
C GLU A 466 7.24 4.33 -16.55
N LEU A 467 7.37 3.26 -15.75
CA LEU A 467 6.36 2.18 -15.74
C LEU A 467 4.99 2.70 -15.30
N GLY A 468 4.95 3.62 -14.33
CA GLY A 468 3.70 4.24 -13.88
C GLY A 468 2.96 5.02 -14.98
N LYS A 469 3.67 5.58 -15.96
CA LYS A 469 3.04 6.22 -17.14
C LYS A 469 2.40 5.19 -18.09
N LEU A 470 3.01 4.02 -18.23
CA LEU A 470 2.48 2.95 -19.07
C LEU A 470 1.18 2.37 -18.51
N VAL A 471 1.11 2.15 -17.19
CA VAL A 471 -0.12 1.72 -16.50
C VAL A 471 -1.29 2.65 -16.81
N LYS A 472 -1.05 3.98 -16.83
CA LYS A 472 -2.09 4.95 -17.16
C LYS A 472 -2.59 4.84 -18.61
N ALA A 473 -1.80 4.28 -19.51
CA ALA A 473 -2.15 4.11 -20.91
C ALA A 473 -2.87 2.78 -21.20
N SER A 474 -2.58 1.71 -20.45
CA SER A 474 -3.11 0.35 -20.69
C SER A 474 -4.04 -0.20 -19.60
N ASN A 475 -4.29 0.56 -18.54
CA ASN A 475 -4.92 0.15 -17.28
C ASN A 475 -4.12 -0.85 -16.44
N GLU A 476 -3.39 -1.82 -17.03
CA GLU A 476 -2.61 -2.83 -16.28
C GLU A 476 -1.30 -3.23 -16.99
N LEU A 477 -0.34 -3.75 -16.22
CA LEU A 477 0.96 -4.28 -16.70
C LEU A 477 1.03 -5.83 -16.71
N GLY A 478 0.03 -6.51 -16.14
CA GLY A 478 -0.01 -7.98 -16.08
C GLY A 478 1.10 -8.59 -15.22
N TRP A 479 1.08 -8.32 -13.92
CA TRP A 479 2.08 -8.82 -12.97
C TRP A 479 1.96 -10.33 -12.72
N THR A 480 3.10 -10.98 -12.59
CA THR A 480 3.22 -12.39 -12.18
C THR A 480 3.72 -12.49 -10.74
N GLU A 481 3.51 -13.64 -10.09
CA GLU A 481 3.96 -13.91 -8.71
C GLU A 481 5.47 -13.75 -8.51
N ASN A 482 6.27 -13.91 -9.58
CA ASN A 482 7.73 -13.76 -9.54
C ASN A 482 8.20 -12.32 -9.73
N GLY A 483 7.28 -11.35 -9.75
CA GLY A 483 7.61 -9.95 -10.00
C GLY A 483 8.08 -9.71 -11.42
N GLU A 484 7.47 -10.36 -12.42
CA GLU A 484 7.64 -10.02 -13.85
C GLU A 484 6.34 -9.43 -14.41
N CYS A 485 6.45 -8.64 -15.47
CA CYS A 485 5.31 -8.07 -16.18
C CYS A 485 5.49 -8.16 -17.70
N VAL A 486 4.60 -7.52 -18.48
CA VAL A 486 4.71 -7.45 -19.95
C VAL A 486 6.09 -6.94 -20.42
N ILE A 487 6.75 -6.12 -19.61
CA ILE A 487 8.13 -5.69 -19.83
C ILE A 487 9.05 -6.59 -19.00
N PRO A 488 9.86 -7.46 -19.63
CA PRO A 488 10.82 -8.27 -18.89
C PRO A 488 11.78 -7.40 -18.09
N SER A 489 12.05 -7.76 -16.84
CA SER A 489 13.00 -7.05 -15.98
C SER A 489 14.40 -6.93 -16.61
N ALA A 490 14.83 -7.97 -17.34
CA ALA A 490 16.08 -7.97 -18.10
C ALA A 490 16.12 -6.92 -19.21
N SER A 491 15.01 -6.70 -19.94
CA SER A 491 14.93 -5.68 -20.99
C SER A 491 15.07 -4.29 -20.40
N LEU A 492 14.36 -4.01 -19.29
CA LEU A 492 14.50 -2.71 -18.61
C LEU A 492 15.93 -2.51 -18.10
N ALA A 493 16.53 -3.53 -17.48
CA ALA A 493 17.91 -3.47 -17.02
C ALA A 493 18.90 -3.15 -18.16
N GLU A 494 18.72 -3.76 -19.34
CA GLU A 494 19.57 -3.50 -20.50
C GLU A 494 19.40 -2.06 -21.01
N ILE A 495 18.17 -1.54 -21.07
CA ILE A 495 17.91 -0.11 -21.41
C ILE A 495 18.62 0.81 -20.43
N LEU A 496 18.49 0.56 -19.12
CA LEU A 496 19.09 1.38 -18.07
C LEU A 496 20.62 1.34 -18.12
N TYR A 497 21.20 0.17 -18.40
CA TYR A 497 22.64 0.00 -18.59
C TYR A 497 23.15 0.89 -19.73
N GLN A 498 22.54 0.82 -20.92
CA GLN A 498 22.97 1.63 -22.07
C GLN A 498 22.78 3.14 -21.82
N LEU A 499 21.69 3.52 -21.15
CA LEU A 499 21.43 4.91 -20.78
C LEU A 499 22.51 5.44 -19.83
N GLN A 500 22.91 4.64 -18.85
CA GLN A 500 23.91 5.04 -17.87
C GLN A 500 25.32 5.13 -18.48
N GLU A 501 25.66 4.23 -19.39
CA GLU A 501 26.89 4.28 -20.19
C GLU A 501 26.89 5.42 -21.23
N LYS A 502 25.82 6.26 -21.25
CA LYS A 502 25.61 7.36 -22.20
C LYS A 502 25.64 6.92 -23.67
N LYS A 503 25.34 5.65 -23.94
CA LYS A 503 25.30 5.10 -25.30
C LYS A 503 23.96 5.34 -25.99
N ILE A 504 22.92 5.66 -25.22
CA ILE A 504 21.61 6.10 -25.73
C ILE A 504 21.15 7.33 -24.94
N THR A 505 20.25 8.13 -25.55
CA THR A 505 19.64 9.28 -24.88
C THR A 505 18.44 8.85 -24.02
N ALA A 506 18.03 9.70 -23.08
CA ALA A 506 16.84 9.44 -22.26
C ALA A 506 15.55 9.35 -23.09
N LYS A 507 15.49 10.02 -24.25
CA LYS A 507 14.36 9.97 -25.19
C LYS A 507 14.28 8.57 -25.83
N VAL A 508 15.40 8.09 -26.36
CA VAL A 508 15.52 6.74 -26.93
C VAL A 508 15.22 5.66 -25.88
N ALA A 509 15.73 5.81 -24.64
CA ALA A 509 15.45 4.86 -23.57
C ALA A 509 13.95 4.74 -23.27
N LYS A 510 13.20 5.87 -23.29
CA LYS A 510 11.75 5.87 -23.10
C LYS A 510 11.04 5.21 -24.29
N GLU A 511 11.49 5.47 -25.50
CA GLU A 511 10.95 4.83 -26.70
C GLU A 511 11.14 3.31 -26.67
N LEU A 512 12.35 2.84 -26.34
CA LEU A 512 12.64 1.40 -26.17
C LEU A 512 11.75 0.78 -25.09
N LEU A 513 11.46 1.49 -24.00
CA LEU A 513 10.53 1.02 -22.98
C LEU A 513 9.11 0.85 -23.55
N TRP A 514 8.63 1.82 -24.36
CA TRP A 514 7.34 1.72 -25.05
C TRP A 514 7.29 0.58 -26.07
N MET A 515 8.38 0.35 -26.81
CA MET A 515 8.49 -0.77 -27.74
C MET A 515 8.46 -2.10 -26.98
N SER A 516 9.19 -2.20 -25.85
CA SER A 516 9.14 -3.39 -24.99
C SER A 516 7.72 -3.63 -24.47
N PHE A 517 7.01 -2.57 -24.08
CA PHE A 517 5.64 -2.65 -23.63
C PHE A 517 4.68 -3.14 -24.72
N ARG A 518 4.87 -2.71 -25.97
CA ARG A 518 4.10 -3.17 -27.14
C ARG A 518 4.54 -4.53 -27.66
N GLN A 519 5.51 -5.18 -27.00
CA GLN A 519 6.10 -6.45 -27.42
C GLN A 519 6.77 -6.38 -28.80
N GLU A 520 7.25 -5.20 -29.18
CA GLU A 520 7.97 -4.95 -30.44
C GLU A 520 9.47 -5.27 -30.35
N ILE A 521 9.93 -5.79 -29.20
CA ILE A 521 11.31 -6.25 -28.97
C ILE A 521 11.30 -7.78 -28.86
N PRO A 522 11.56 -8.51 -29.97
CA PRO A 522 11.53 -9.97 -29.97
C PRO A 522 12.58 -10.54 -29.03
N GLY A 523 12.16 -11.39 -28.09
CA GLY A 523 13.07 -12.06 -27.15
C GLY A 523 13.73 -11.16 -26.10
N GLY A 524 13.34 -9.88 -26.00
CA GLY A 524 13.92 -8.94 -25.04
C GLY A 524 15.36 -8.51 -25.34
N HIS A 525 15.83 -8.71 -26.58
CA HIS A 525 17.18 -8.31 -27.00
C HIS A 525 17.22 -6.82 -27.37
N VAL A 526 17.39 -5.94 -26.38
CA VAL A 526 17.33 -4.48 -26.57
C VAL A 526 18.47 -4.00 -27.46
N VAL A 527 19.69 -4.51 -27.25
CA VAL A 527 20.86 -4.12 -28.04
C VAL A 527 20.68 -4.39 -29.53
N ALA A 528 20.10 -5.53 -29.90
CA ALA A 528 19.85 -5.87 -31.31
C ALA A 528 18.87 -4.89 -31.97
N VAL A 529 17.88 -4.40 -31.21
CA VAL A 529 16.93 -3.38 -31.69
C VAL A 529 17.64 -2.03 -31.86
N ILE A 530 18.48 -1.63 -30.89
CA ILE A 530 19.27 -0.40 -30.98
C ILE A 530 20.18 -0.43 -32.22
N ASP A 531 20.85 -1.56 -32.48
CA ASP A 531 21.68 -1.77 -33.67
C ASP A 531 20.87 -1.66 -34.97
N THR A 532 19.75 -2.38 -35.04
CA THR A 532 18.92 -2.46 -36.26
C THR A 532 18.27 -1.12 -36.61
N MET A 533 17.83 -0.37 -35.60
CA MET A 533 17.17 0.93 -35.76
C MET A 533 18.16 2.10 -35.76
N GLY A 534 19.45 1.85 -35.56
CA GLY A 534 20.48 2.89 -35.56
C GLY A 534 20.36 3.89 -34.40
N LEU A 535 19.84 3.45 -33.26
CA LEU A 535 19.47 4.31 -32.11
C LEU A 535 20.64 4.62 -31.16
N TRP A 536 21.87 4.22 -31.51
CA TRP A 536 23.06 4.55 -30.73
C TRP A 536 23.32 6.06 -30.77
N PHE A 537 23.63 6.62 -29.61
CA PHE A 537 24.09 8.00 -29.50
C PHE A 537 25.42 8.15 -30.25
N LYS A 538 25.39 8.94 -31.32
CA LYS A 538 26.56 9.35 -32.09
C LYS A 538 26.76 10.82 -31.87
N GLU A 539 27.74 11.16 -31.04
CA GLU A 539 28.04 12.55 -30.73
C GLU A 539 28.59 13.28 -31.97
N LEU A 540 28.12 14.51 -32.20
CA LEU A 540 28.69 15.38 -33.22
C LEU A 540 30.18 15.63 -32.97
N SER A 541 30.94 15.83 -34.05
CA SER A 541 32.34 16.24 -33.98
C SER A 541 32.49 17.65 -33.41
N GLU A 542 33.67 17.97 -32.88
CA GLU A 542 33.93 19.30 -32.30
C GLU A 542 33.75 20.43 -33.34
N ASN A 543 33.92 20.12 -34.63
CA ASN A 543 33.71 21.08 -35.73
C ASN A 543 32.23 21.31 -36.00
N GLU A 544 31.40 20.26 -36.03
CA GLU A 544 29.95 20.38 -36.21
C GLU A 544 29.31 21.14 -35.04
N TYR A 545 29.77 20.91 -33.81
CA TYR A 545 29.37 21.75 -32.68
C TYR A 545 29.81 23.20 -32.83
N ALA A 546 30.97 23.46 -33.45
CA ALA A 546 31.44 24.83 -33.65
C ALA A 546 30.60 25.56 -34.71
N GLU A 547 30.17 24.88 -35.77
CA GLU A 547 29.26 25.43 -36.78
C GLU A 547 27.90 25.79 -36.17
N LEU A 548 27.31 24.87 -35.38
CA LEU A 548 26.07 25.15 -34.65
C LEU A 548 26.24 26.25 -33.60
N ALA A 549 27.42 26.34 -32.97
CA ALA A 549 27.72 27.42 -32.04
C ALA A 549 27.79 28.77 -32.76
N ASP A 550 28.32 28.80 -33.97
CA ASP A 550 28.41 30.00 -34.77
C ASP A 550 27.02 30.47 -35.23
N GLU A 551 26.16 29.55 -35.67
CA GLU A 551 24.75 29.82 -36.01
C GLU A 551 23.97 30.32 -34.78
N ALA A 552 24.17 29.71 -33.61
CA ALA A 552 23.50 30.14 -32.38
C ALA A 552 23.95 31.53 -31.92
N ALA A 553 25.22 31.90 -32.17
CA ALA A 553 25.79 33.20 -31.85
C ALA A 553 25.47 34.29 -32.91
N GLU A 554 24.98 33.89 -34.08
CA GLU A 554 24.56 34.80 -35.14
C GLU A 554 23.35 35.66 -34.68
N ASP A 555 23.40 36.94 -35.00
CA ASP A 555 22.45 37.99 -34.60
C ASP A 555 22.28 38.22 -33.08
N GLU A 556 23.17 37.68 -32.24
CA GLU A 556 23.12 37.82 -30.76
C GLU A 556 24.17 38.79 -30.20
N ASP A 557 24.46 39.87 -30.91
CA ASP A 557 25.49 40.87 -30.53
C ASP A 557 25.29 41.42 -29.11
N LYS A 558 24.04 41.60 -28.67
CA LYS A 558 23.71 42.04 -27.31
C LYS A 558 24.18 41.04 -26.26
N VAL A 559 23.98 39.75 -26.51
CA VAL A 559 24.37 38.66 -25.60
C VAL A 559 25.89 38.51 -25.58
N LEU A 560 26.54 38.57 -26.74
CA LEU A 560 27.99 38.48 -26.88
C LEU A 560 28.72 39.65 -26.18
N SER A 561 28.13 40.85 -26.19
CA SER A 561 28.69 42.04 -25.53
C SER A 561 28.83 41.90 -24.00
N GLU A 562 28.01 41.06 -23.36
CA GLU A 562 28.11 40.80 -21.92
C GLU A 562 29.36 39.99 -21.55
N PHE A 563 29.82 39.10 -22.44
CA PHE A 563 31.07 38.36 -22.26
C PHE A 563 32.30 39.25 -22.44
N LEU A 564 32.22 40.25 -23.33
CA LEU A 564 33.26 41.27 -23.49
C LEU A 564 33.39 42.14 -22.24
N ARG A 565 32.27 42.56 -21.63
CA ARG A 565 32.26 43.29 -20.35
C ARG A 565 32.90 42.50 -19.20
N PHE A 566 32.76 41.18 -19.19
CA PHE A 566 33.45 40.32 -18.23
C PHE A 566 34.96 40.31 -18.47
N LYS A 567 35.42 40.13 -19.72
CA LYS A 567 36.85 40.10 -20.06
C LYS A 567 37.55 41.45 -19.84
N ASP A 568 36.84 42.57 -20.04
CA ASP A 568 37.32 43.94 -19.77
C ASP A 568 37.28 44.32 -18.27
N GLY A 569 36.94 43.38 -17.37
CA GLY A 569 36.91 43.60 -15.92
C GLY A 569 35.73 44.44 -15.40
N LYS A 570 34.75 44.76 -16.25
CA LYS A 570 33.53 45.53 -15.90
C LYS A 570 32.43 44.66 -15.25
N SER A 571 32.57 43.34 -15.27
CA SER A 571 31.72 42.38 -14.56
C SER A 571 32.56 41.45 -13.68
N LYS A 572 32.13 41.20 -12.43
CA LYS A 572 32.83 40.33 -11.47
C LYS A 572 32.64 38.83 -11.71
N ALA A 573 31.61 38.42 -12.45
CA ALA A 573 31.26 37.01 -12.65
C ALA A 573 31.06 36.67 -14.13
N TYR A 574 31.45 35.46 -14.51
CA TYR A 574 31.24 34.94 -15.86
C TYR A 574 29.73 34.86 -16.15
N PRO A 575 29.21 35.32 -17.31
CA PRO A 575 27.77 35.35 -17.60
C PRO A 575 27.20 33.96 -17.89
N GLN A 576 27.14 33.09 -16.88
CA GLN A 576 26.74 31.68 -17.04
C GLN A 576 25.32 31.54 -17.60
N GLY A 577 24.37 32.39 -17.17
CA GLY A 577 23.00 32.37 -17.69
C GLY A 577 22.90 32.68 -19.19
N LYS A 578 23.79 33.53 -19.71
CA LYS A 578 23.86 33.86 -21.14
C LYS A 578 24.53 32.76 -21.94
N LEU A 579 25.52 32.10 -21.36
CA LEU A 579 26.13 30.91 -21.95
C LEU A 579 25.08 29.81 -22.11
N MET A 580 24.31 29.54 -21.05
CA MET A 580 23.24 28.53 -21.10
C MET A 580 22.11 28.91 -22.07
N PHE A 581 21.84 30.20 -22.28
CA PHE A 581 20.92 30.65 -23.32
C PHE A 581 21.42 30.30 -24.74
N LEU A 582 22.68 30.60 -25.05
CA LEU A 582 23.30 30.27 -26.35
C LEU A 582 23.41 28.76 -26.55
N VAL A 583 23.79 28.01 -25.51
CA VAL A 583 23.77 26.54 -25.52
C VAL A 583 22.35 26.03 -25.79
N GLY A 584 21.32 26.62 -25.18
CA GLY A 584 19.92 26.26 -25.43
C GLY A 584 19.42 26.61 -26.84
N LYS A 585 20.01 27.61 -27.51
CA LYS A 585 19.73 27.92 -28.92
C LYS A 585 20.44 26.91 -29.83
N MET A 586 21.71 26.63 -29.55
CA MET A 586 22.51 25.62 -30.25
C MET A 586 21.89 24.22 -30.19
N MET A 587 21.44 23.79 -29.00
CA MET A 587 20.75 22.51 -28.79
C MET A 587 19.40 22.42 -29.50
N ARG A 588 18.75 23.55 -29.81
CA ARG A 588 17.49 23.57 -30.57
C ARG A 588 17.69 23.56 -32.09
N ALA A 589 18.82 24.09 -32.55
CA ALA A 589 19.16 24.13 -33.97
C ALA A 589 19.72 22.78 -34.46
N GLY A 590 20.52 22.10 -33.62
CA GLY A 590 21.12 20.83 -33.99
C GLY A 590 20.21 19.61 -33.77
N PRO A 591 20.60 18.44 -34.29
CA PRO A 591 19.88 17.18 -34.13
C PRO A 591 19.88 16.71 -32.66
N GLU A 592 18.70 16.77 -32.02
CA GLU A 592 18.48 16.47 -30.59
C GLU A 592 19.10 15.13 -30.14
N GLU A 593 19.16 14.14 -31.03
CA GLU A 593 19.59 12.77 -30.74
C GLU A 593 21.10 12.55 -30.84
N GLN A 594 21.86 13.58 -31.24
CA GLN A 594 23.33 13.53 -31.43
C GLN A 594 24.09 14.57 -30.61
N MET A 595 23.38 15.36 -29.81
CA MET A 595 23.95 16.45 -29.03
C MET A 595 24.02 16.13 -27.53
N ASP A 596 25.21 16.22 -26.94
CA ASP A 596 25.45 16.17 -25.50
C ASP A 596 25.53 17.60 -24.92
N PRO A 597 24.70 17.95 -23.92
CA PRO A 597 24.69 19.29 -23.33
C PRO A 597 26.03 19.73 -22.73
N GLY A 598 26.83 18.81 -22.18
CA GLY A 598 28.12 19.13 -21.57
C GLY A 598 29.19 19.45 -22.62
N SER A 599 29.21 18.69 -23.71
CA SER A 599 30.05 19.00 -24.88
C SER A 599 29.61 20.29 -25.58
N ALA A 600 28.31 20.49 -25.73
CA ALA A 600 27.72 21.72 -26.24
C ALA A 600 28.17 22.96 -25.43
N GLU A 601 28.06 22.91 -24.10
CA GLU A 601 28.56 23.98 -23.22
C GLU A 601 30.06 24.23 -23.39
N ARG A 602 30.86 23.16 -23.43
CA ARG A 602 32.31 23.23 -23.57
C ARG A 602 32.73 23.88 -24.89
N VAL A 603 32.13 23.48 -26.01
CA VAL A 603 32.44 24.03 -27.34
C VAL A 603 31.96 25.47 -27.46
N MET A 604 30.74 25.78 -27.02
CA MET A 604 30.20 27.15 -27.02
C MET A 604 31.07 28.10 -26.20
N ARG A 605 31.47 27.71 -24.99
CA ARG A 605 32.40 28.51 -24.17
C ARG A 605 33.73 28.74 -24.89
N LYS A 606 34.33 27.68 -25.43
CA LYS A 606 35.60 27.76 -26.18
C LYS A 606 35.49 28.69 -27.39
N ARG A 607 34.36 28.66 -28.10
CA ARG A 607 34.10 29.50 -29.28
C ARG A 607 33.92 30.97 -28.89
N ILE A 608 33.15 31.25 -27.84
CA ILE A 608 32.98 32.62 -27.30
C ILE A 608 34.34 33.21 -26.90
N ASP A 609 35.10 32.49 -26.08
CA ASP A 609 36.36 33.00 -25.52
C ASP A 609 37.46 33.20 -26.57
N LYS A 610 37.54 32.32 -27.57
CA LYS A 610 38.62 32.30 -28.57
C LYS A 610 38.31 33.03 -29.87
N VAL A 611 37.04 33.22 -30.22
CA VAL A 611 36.64 33.73 -31.54
C VAL A 611 35.82 35.00 -31.40
N TYR A 612 34.70 34.95 -30.69
CA TYR A 612 33.78 36.09 -30.63
C TYR A 612 34.30 37.23 -29.76
N VAL A 613 34.83 36.95 -28.57
CA VAL A 613 35.35 38.01 -27.70
C VAL A 613 36.55 38.73 -28.34
N PRO A 614 37.55 38.05 -28.94
CA PRO A 614 38.63 38.73 -29.67
C PRO A 614 38.15 39.52 -30.90
N SER A 615 37.17 38.98 -31.65
CA SER A 615 36.59 39.65 -32.83
C SER A 615 35.82 40.93 -32.48
N LEU A 616 35.14 40.94 -31.33
CA LEU A 616 34.45 42.14 -30.84
C LEU A 616 35.42 43.17 -30.24
N GLN A 617 36.55 42.74 -29.66
CA GLN A 617 37.61 43.64 -29.20
C GLN A 617 38.30 44.35 -30.38
N SER A 618 38.48 43.68 -31.53
CA SER A 618 39.08 44.31 -32.72
C SER A 618 38.11 45.26 -33.46
N LYS A 619 36.81 44.94 -33.51
CA LYS A 619 35.77 45.83 -34.08
C LYS A 619 35.49 47.10 -33.25
N GLY A 620 35.82 47.10 -31.96
CA GLY A 620 35.67 48.27 -31.09
C GLY A 620 36.90 49.19 -31.03
N ALA A 621 38.02 48.79 -31.63
CA ALA A 621 39.28 49.56 -31.69
C ALA A 621 39.50 50.28 -33.03
N SER A 622 38.62 50.02 -34.02
CA SER A 622 38.42 50.82 -35.24
C SER A 622 37.28 51.80 -35.04
#